data_AF-A0A9W7I1K3-F1
#
_entry.id   AF-A0A9W7I1K3-F1
#
_cell.length_a   1.000
_cell.length_b   1.000
_cell.length_c   1.000
_cell.angle_alpha   90.00
_cell.angle_beta   90.00
_cell.angle_gamma   90.00
#
_symmetry.space_group_name_H-M   'P 1'
#
loop_
_entity.id
_entity.type
_entity.pdbx_description
1 polymer ?
#
loop_
_entity_poly.entity_id
_entity_poly.type
_entity_poly.pdbx_seq_one_letter_code
_entity_poly.pdbx_strand_id
1 'polypeptide(L)'
;MFMGKRPTHDMFKEGFSIRNFVVEALPNRVTEIIDPVLFQESAIQGTLASVTLNDIHLQHLNSIFEIGLACSAESRSERMNMSDVVSKLCSIRDKLLRPTCLHMLQEPKMP
;
A
#
# COMPACT_ATOMS: atom_id res chain seq x y z
N MET A 1 -3.58 9.66 -0.19
CA MET A 1 -4.65 8.65 -0.04
C MET A 1 -4.38 7.56 -1.06
N PHE A 2 -4.53 6.27 -0.73
CA PHE A 2 -4.07 5.20 -1.63
C PHE A 2 -4.83 5.10 -2.96
N MET A 3 -6.13 5.44 -2.99
CA MET A 3 -6.97 5.21 -4.17
C MET A 3 -7.24 6.46 -5.01
N GLY A 4 -6.78 7.63 -4.59
CA GLY A 4 -7.05 8.90 -5.28
C GLY A 4 -8.52 9.34 -5.29
N LYS A 5 -9.42 8.53 -4.71
CA LYS A 5 -10.86 8.77 -4.61
C LYS A 5 -11.22 9.23 -3.21
N ARG A 6 -12.01 10.30 -3.11
CA ARG A 6 -12.54 10.78 -1.82
C ARG A 6 -13.62 9.83 -1.31
N PRO A 7 -13.81 9.70 0.01
CA PRO A 7 -14.89 8.88 0.56
C PRO A 7 -16.29 9.28 0.08
N THR A 8 -16.48 10.56 -0.25
CA THR A 8 -17.74 11.13 -0.76
C THR A 8 -17.83 11.15 -2.28
N HIS A 9 -16.92 10.48 -3.00
CA HIS A 9 -16.96 10.42 -4.45
C HIS A 9 -18.26 9.72 -4.90
N ASP A 10 -18.85 10.18 -6.00
CA ASP A 10 -20.15 9.68 -6.49
C ASP A 10 -20.22 8.16 -6.71
N MET A 11 -19.07 7.50 -6.94
CA MET A 11 -19.00 6.03 -7.09
C MET A 11 -19.31 5.27 -5.81
N PHE A 12 -19.29 5.94 -4.65
CA PHE A 12 -19.57 5.34 -3.35
C PHE A 12 -21.00 5.65 -2.85
N LYS A 13 -21.90 6.01 -3.76
CA LYS A 13 -23.32 6.23 -3.47
C LYS A 13 -24.12 4.93 -3.66
N GLU A 14 -25.36 4.93 -3.22
CA GLU A 14 -26.34 3.86 -3.54
C GLU A 14 -25.89 2.43 -3.15
N GLY A 15 -25.18 2.29 -2.03
CA GLY A 15 -24.77 0.97 -1.50
C GLY A 15 -23.41 0.48 -2.01
N PHE A 16 -22.77 1.20 -2.94
CA PHE A 16 -21.37 0.97 -3.28
C PHE A 16 -20.49 1.57 -2.18
N SER A 17 -19.86 0.74 -1.36
CA SER A 17 -18.99 1.20 -0.28
C SER A 17 -17.52 1.13 -0.68
N ILE A 18 -16.69 1.98 -0.06
CA ILE A 18 -15.22 1.90 -0.20
C ILE A 18 -14.72 0.51 0.19
N ARG A 19 -15.33 -0.10 1.21
CA ARG A 19 -15.02 -1.46 1.65
C ARG A 19 -15.24 -2.46 0.52
N ASN A 20 -16.42 -2.46 -0.09
CA ASN A 20 -16.75 -3.39 -1.18
C ASN A 20 -15.83 -3.16 -2.38
N PHE A 21 -15.53 -1.90 -2.70
CA PHE A 21 -14.60 -1.56 -3.77
C PHE A 21 -13.19 -2.14 -3.55
N VAL A 22 -12.68 -2.09 -2.31
CA VAL A 22 -11.38 -2.69 -1.96
C VAL A 22 -11.46 -4.22 -1.93
N VAL A 23 -12.54 -4.81 -1.42
CA VAL A 23 -12.73 -6.27 -1.40
C VAL A 23 -12.67 -6.86 -2.82
N GLU A 24 -13.37 -6.25 -3.78
CA GLU A 24 -13.41 -6.72 -5.17
C GLU A 24 -12.06 -6.57 -5.91
N ALA A 25 -11.17 -5.73 -5.40
CA ALA A 25 -9.87 -5.49 -6.01
C ALA A 25 -8.77 -6.43 -5.48
N LEU A 26 -8.90 -6.96 -4.28
CA LEU A 26 -7.85 -7.75 -3.65
C LEU A 26 -7.86 -9.23 -4.06
N PRO A 27 -6.70 -9.90 -4.07
CA PRO A 27 -5.35 -9.31 -4.07
C PRO A 27 -4.87 -8.95 -5.50
N ASN A 28 -5.66 -9.27 -6.52
CA ASN A 28 -5.19 -9.39 -7.92
C ASN A 28 -5.26 -8.08 -8.72
N ARG A 29 -6.11 -7.14 -8.30
CA ARG A 29 -6.47 -5.93 -9.06
C ARG A 29 -6.15 -4.65 -8.29
N VAL A 30 -5.20 -4.69 -7.35
CA VAL A 30 -4.80 -3.51 -6.56
C VAL A 30 -4.35 -2.35 -7.44
N THR A 31 -3.65 -2.62 -8.53
CA THR A 31 -3.20 -1.62 -9.49
C THR A 31 -4.35 -0.82 -10.10
N GLU A 32 -5.55 -1.39 -10.18
CA GLU A 32 -6.72 -0.74 -10.75
C GLU A 32 -7.41 0.24 -9.79
N ILE A 33 -7.17 0.09 -8.49
CA ILE A 33 -7.82 0.92 -7.47
C ILE A 33 -6.89 1.96 -6.85
N ILE A 34 -5.58 1.86 -7.06
CA ILE A 34 -4.60 2.81 -6.50
C ILE A 34 -4.49 4.09 -7.33
N ASP A 35 -4.23 5.19 -6.64
CA ASP A 35 -4.00 6.51 -7.24
C ASP A 35 -2.78 6.44 -8.16
N PRO A 36 -2.90 6.84 -9.43
CA PRO A 36 -1.77 6.85 -10.33
C PRO A 36 -0.57 7.67 -9.85
N VAL A 37 -0.79 8.68 -9.00
CA VAL A 37 0.29 9.47 -8.38
C VAL A 37 1.22 8.62 -7.52
N LEU A 38 0.76 7.48 -6.99
CA LEU A 38 1.60 6.59 -6.19
C LEU A 38 2.60 5.79 -7.05
N PHE A 39 2.43 5.78 -8.37
CA PHE A 39 3.41 5.26 -9.33
C PHE A 39 4.47 6.31 -9.72
N GLN A 40 4.34 7.54 -9.25
CA GLN A 40 5.21 8.63 -9.66
C GLN A 40 6.23 8.93 -8.56
N GLU A 41 7.41 8.36 -8.67
CA GLU A 41 8.55 8.82 -7.89
C GLU A 41 8.96 10.19 -8.44
N SER A 42 9.20 11.16 -7.54
CA SER A 42 9.50 12.53 -7.92
C SER A 42 10.76 12.56 -8.79
N ALA A 43 10.57 12.86 -10.09
CA ALA A 43 11.66 13.10 -11.02
C ALA A 43 12.45 14.34 -10.59
N ILE A 44 13.47 14.14 -9.75
CA ILE A 44 14.64 15.02 -9.79
C ILE A 44 15.44 14.52 -10.99
N GLN A 45 15.48 15.34 -12.04
CA GLN A 45 16.21 15.16 -13.31
C GLN A 45 15.48 14.42 -14.45
N GLY A 46 14.50 15.09 -15.06
CA GLY A 46 14.37 15.14 -16.54
C GLY A 46 13.94 13.90 -17.31
N THR A 47 13.66 12.76 -16.67
CA THR A 47 13.10 11.57 -17.33
C THR A 47 11.84 11.16 -16.60
N LEU A 48 10.72 11.12 -17.32
CA LEU A 48 9.43 10.66 -16.84
C LEU A 48 9.51 9.13 -16.67
N ALA A 49 10.25 8.67 -15.67
CA ALA A 49 10.34 7.27 -15.32
C ALA A 49 9.00 6.86 -14.69
N SER A 50 8.15 6.22 -15.49
CA SER A 50 7.03 5.44 -15.00
C SER A 50 7.59 4.38 -14.04
N VAL A 51 7.44 4.56 -12.74
CA VAL A 51 7.84 3.50 -11.79
C VAL A 51 6.85 2.36 -11.94
N THR A 52 7.31 1.24 -12.49
CA THR A 52 6.58 -0.02 -12.40
C THR A 52 6.57 -0.45 -10.94
N LEU A 53 5.40 -0.62 -10.32
CA LEU A 53 5.35 -1.29 -9.01
C LEU A 53 5.84 -2.72 -9.21
N ASN A 54 6.98 -3.03 -8.60
CA ASN A 54 7.43 -4.41 -8.50
C ASN A 54 6.47 -5.20 -7.62
N ASP A 55 6.43 -6.53 -7.80
CA ASP A 55 5.54 -7.42 -7.06
C ASP A 55 5.59 -7.19 -5.54
N ILE A 56 6.77 -6.89 -4.99
CA ILE A 56 6.95 -6.61 -3.56
C ILE A 56 6.15 -5.38 -3.10
N HIS A 57 6.07 -4.31 -3.90
CA HIS A 57 5.30 -3.12 -3.55
C HIS A 57 3.80 -3.41 -3.58
N LEU A 58 3.35 -4.19 -4.58
CA LEU A 58 1.95 -4.63 -4.67
C LEU A 58 1.57 -5.52 -3.48
N GLN A 59 2.44 -6.41 -3.04
CA GLN A 59 2.22 -7.23 -1.85
C GLN A 59 2.06 -6.38 -0.58
N HIS A 60 2.88 -5.34 -0.40
CA HIS A 60 2.73 -4.45 0.73
C HIS A 60 1.45 -3.61 0.67
N LEU A 61 1.06 -3.14 -0.52
CA LEU A 61 -0.22 -2.45 -0.72
C LEU A 61 -1.41 -3.37 -0.41
N ASN A 62 -1.39 -4.62 -0.88
CA ASN A 62 -2.36 -5.66 -0.52
C ASN A 62 -2.51 -5.75 1.00
N SER A 63 -1.41 -5.91 1.73
CA SER A 63 -1.43 -5.99 3.19
C SER A 63 -1.99 -4.73 3.87
N ILE A 64 -1.68 -3.53 3.34
CA ILE A 64 -2.22 -2.27 3.87
C ILE A 64 -3.75 -2.23 3.69
N PHE A 65 -4.25 -2.64 2.52
CA PHE A 65 -5.69 -2.69 2.26
C PHE A 65 -6.38 -3.74 3.14
N GLU A 66 -5.79 -4.92 3.33
CA GLU A 66 -6.31 -5.94 4.26
C GLU A 66 -6.42 -5.41 5.69
N ILE A 67 -5.41 -4.67 6.17
CA ILE A 67 -5.46 -4.00 7.48
C ILE A 67 -6.62 -2.98 7.50
N GLY A 68 -6.77 -2.18 6.44
CA GLY A 68 -7.88 -1.23 6.30
C GLY A 68 -9.25 -1.90 6.32
N LEU A 69 -9.41 -3.04 5.65
CA LEU A 69 -10.61 -3.87 5.68
C LEU A 69 -10.88 -4.41 7.09
N ALA A 70 -9.85 -4.91 7.79
CA ALA A 70 -10.02 -5.39 9.15
C ALA A 70 -10.39 -4.24 10.12
N CYS A 71 -9.84 -3.04 9.95
CA CYS A 71 -10.19 -1.87 10.76
C CYS A 71 -11.62 -1.36 10.50
N SER A 72 -12.12 -1.54 9.27
CA SER A 72 -13.42 -1.07 8.81
C SER A 72 -14.52 -2.13 8.86
N ALA A 73 -14.31 -3.23 9.59
CA ALA A 73 -15.36 -4.23 9.80
C ALA A 73 -16.62 -3.59 10.41
N GLU A 74 -17.79 -4.05 9.98
CA GLU A 74 -19.07 -3.50 10.40
C GLU A 74 -19.27 -3.70 11.90
N SER A 75 -19.03 -4.92 12.38
CA SER A 75 -19.05 -5.23 13.81
C SER A 75 -17.81 -4.73 14.53
N ARG A 76 -18.00 -4.17 15.72
CA ARG A 76 -16.90 -3.75 16.60
C ARG A 76 -16.00 -4.91 17.01
N SER A 77 -16.57 -6.10 17.22
CA SER A 77 -15.82 -7.27 17.69
C SER A 77 -14.93 -7.90 16.62
N GLU A 78 -15.22 -7.64 15.35
CA GLU A 78 -14.46 -8.13 14.20
C GLU A 78 -13.33 -7.17 13.81
N ARG A 79 -13.32 -5.95 14.37
CA ARG A 79 -12.27 -4.98 14.07
C ARG A 79 -10.96 -5.42 14.70
N MET A 80 -9.90 -5.35 13.91
CA MET A 80 -8.54 -5.57 14.39
C MET A 80 -8.22 -4.62 15.53
N ASN A 81 -7.55 -5.13 16.57
CA ASN A 81 -7.11 -4.30 17.69
C ASN A 81 -6.07 -3.27 17.20
N MET A 82 -6.14 -2.03 17.69
CA MET A 82 -5.24 -0.96 17.28
C MET A 82 -3.75 -1.27 17.52
N SER A 83 -3.43 -2.05 18.56
CA SER A 83 -2.05 -2.51 18.79
C SER A 83 -1.54 -3.41 17.66
N ASP A 84 -2.37 -4.34 17.18
CA ASP A 84 -2.07 -5.20 16.03
C ASP A 84 -1.97 -4.39 14.74
N VAL A 85 -2.85 -3.41 14.55
CA VAL A 85 -2.82 -2.49 13.41
C VAL A 85 -1.48 -1.76 13.36
N VAL A 86 -1.07 -1.13 14.47
CA VAL A 86 0.21 -0.43 14.56
C VAL A 86 1.38 -1.37 14.32
N SER A 87 1.38 -2.55 14.97
CA SER A 87 2.44 -3.56 14.81
C SER A 87 2.61 -3.99 13.35
N LYS A 88 1.50 -4.31 12.66
CA LYS A 88 1.51 -4.71 11.25
C LYS A 88 1.94 -3.57 10.33
N LEU A 89 1.43 -2.36 10.53
CA LEU A 89 1.83 -1.19 9.73
C LEU A 89 3.31 -0.85 9.92
N CYS A 90 3.84 -0.91 11.14
CA CYS A 90 5.26 -0.75 11.41
C CYS A 90 6.08 -1.84 10.71
N SER A 91 5.65 -3.11 10.75
CA SER A 91 6.31 -4.19 10.03
C SER A 91 6.39 -3.93 8.52
N ILE A 92 5.30 -3.45 7.90
CA ILE A 92 5.26 -3.08 6.48
C ILE A 92 6.21 -1.92 6.19
N ARG A 93 6.15 -0.84 6.99
CA ARG A 93 7.06 0.30 6.89
C ARG A 93 8.51 -0.16 6.96
N ASP A 94 8.86 -1.01 7.92
CA ASP A 94 10.23 -1.47 8.12
C ASP A 94 10.70 -2.40 7.00
N LYS A 95 9.80 -3.07 6.27
CA LYS A 95 10.14 -3.85 5.07
C LYS A 95 10.35 -2.96 3.85
N LEU A 96 9.58 -1.87 3.73
CA LEU A 96 9.70 -0.89 2.64
C LEU A 96 10.92 0.03 2.81
N LEU A 97 11.22 0.41 4.06
CA LEU A 97 12.31 1.35 4.38
C LEU A 97 13.61 0.66 4.75
N ARG A 98 13.62 -0.66 4.93
CA ARG A 98 14.89 -1.38 5.11
C ARG A 98 15.71 -1.13 3.86
N PRO A 99 16.88 -0.47 3.95
CA PRO A 99 17.83 -0.51 2.87
C PRO A 99 18.08 -1.99 2.63
N THR A 100 17.98 -2.43 1.39
CA THR A 100 18.45 -3.75 1.00
C THR A 100 19.95 -3.79 1.30
N CYS A 101 20.31 -4.13 2.55
CA CYS A 101 21.68 -4.26 3.03
C CYS A 101 22.28 -5.59 2.52
N LEU A 102 21.93 -5.96 1.28
CA LEU A 102 22.65 -6.93 0.47
C LEU A 102 23.64 -6.23 -0.47
N HIS A 103 23.70 -4.89 -0.49
CA HIS A 103 24.70 -4.13 -1.25
C HIS A 103 25.80 -3.47 -0.43
N MET A 104 25.80 -3.58 0.91
CA MET A 104 26.88 -3.02 1.76
C MET A 104 27.85 -4.09 2.31
N LEU A 105 27.74 -5.35 1.88
CA LEU A 105 28.72 -6.41 2.22
C LEU A 105 29.75 -6.67 1.11
N GLN A 106 29.88 -5.78 0.12
CA GLN A 106 30.96 -5.82 -0.86
C GLN A 106 31.67 -4.47 -0.99
N GLU A 107 32.22 -3.98 0.12
CA GLU A 107 33.41 -3.12 0.03
C GLU A 107 34.60 -3.95 0.54
N PRO A 108 35.43 -4.54 -0.34
CA PRO A 108 36.66 -5.17 0.08
C PRO A 108 37.61 -4.09 0.59
N LYS A 109 38.10 -4.34 1.80
CA LYS A 109 39.14 -3.61 2.50
C LYS A 109 40.29 -3.24 1.56
N MET A 110 40.53 -1.93 1.49
CA MET A 110 41.70 -1.23 0.96
C MET A 110 43.03 -1.98 1.19
N PRO A 111 43.95 -2.01 0.20
CA PRO A 111 45.38 -2.02 0.47
C PRO A 111 45.90 -0.63 0.82
#